data_AF-A0A971GTS2-F1
#
_entry.id   AF-A0A971GTS2-F1
#
_cell.length_a   1.000
_cell.length_b   1.000
_cell.length_c   1.000
_cell.angle_alpha   90.00
_cell.angle_beta   90.00
_cell.angle_gamma   90.00
#
_symmetry.space_group_name_H-M   'P 1'
#
loop_
_entity.id
_entity.type
_entity.pdbx_description
1 polymer ?
#
loop_
_entity_poly.entity_id
_entity_poly.type
_entity_poly.pdbx_seq_one_letter_code
_entity_poly.pdbx_strand_id
1 'polypeptide(L)'
;MTAIDRREHVYIGVYVIVTHGTEPALNKKRQLRADLALFVLTLIWGSTFVMVKEAVASYPVFPFLALRFAMATVILLLIGMRRLRSLGWKQVGAGVLIGLFLFTGYAFQTIGLQYTTASKAGFITGLSVVLVPTLAVIFMRHRLKLMAGVGVLLATGGLAALTLDSQLQINRGDLIVLGCALAYALHILSISIFAPRTDPLALSIVQLATVTVAATAASFITKTGIPPANQQVWFAAAFTGVLATALAFAVQTAAQRYTSATHTALILVFEPVFAAIFGVLLAGDEFTNRILAGGLLIVSGMVVSEIDWDETTAQVISRFLAPTYVSVPVILLTAMLSARSWWEGLLWGLGILLVALPLPLYLVRRELKRGGIGDWFMRNRCDRLKPIPILAVLFAVLVPLGLLVALDGPRLLLITMAGAAALSLVNLLITTRWKISQHVSVISYALGIVVGMLGWGLAPLLILIPIVAWSRVKLDAHTRSQTIAGGIVGLTVAALFLLLF
;
A
#
# COMPACT_ATOMS: atom_id res chain seq x y z
N MET A 1 17.66 30.25 45.90
CA MET A 1 17.48 28.95 45.24
C MET A 1 16.09 28.91 44.65
N THR A 2 16.00 29.20 43.36
CA THR A 2 14.78 29.44 42.59
C THR A 2 14.54 28.31 41.60
N ALA A 3 13.26 28.02 41.38
CA ALA A 3 12.68 27.53 40.12
C ALA A 3 13.13 26.14 39.63
N ILE A 4 12.73 25.08 40.34
CA ILE A 4 12.46 23.79 39.73
C ILE A 4 11.10 23.34 40.28
N ASP A 5 10.28 22.76 39.40
CA ASP A 5 9.02 22.09 39.73
C ASP A 5 7.69 22.85 39.55
N ARG A 6 7.56 23.58 38.44
CA ARG A 6 6.25 23.87 37.81
C ARG A 6 6.17 23.44 36.34
N ARG A 7 7.22 22.83 35.78
CA ARG A 7 7.24 22.42 34.36
C ARG A 7 6.73 21.00 34.12
N GLU A 8 6.77 20.07 35.09
CA GLU A 8 6.32 18.69 34.86
C GLU A 8 4.80 18.56 34.76
N HIS A 9 4.03 19.37 35.49
CA HIS A 9 2.57 19.34 35.41
C HIS A 9 1.99 19.92 34.10
N VAL A 10 2.75 20.72 33.35
CA VAL A 10 2.32 21.22 32.02
C VAL A 10 2.51 20.17 30.93
N TYR A 11 3.50 19.27 31.05
CA TYR A 11 3.71 18.20 30.07
C TYR A 11 2.68 17.07 30.20
N ILE A 12 2.18 16.81 31.41
CA ILE A 12 1.12 15.81 31.63
C ILE A 12 -0.25 16.33 31.18
N GLY A 13 -0.52 17.63 31.35
CA GLY A 13 -1.77 18.26 30.90
C GLY A 13 -1.94 18.30 29.37
N VAL A 14 -0.85 18.46 28.60
CA VAL A 14 -0.91 18.42 27.13
C VAL A 14 -0.99 16.99 26.59
N TYR A 15 -0.42 15.99 27.30
CA TYR A 15 -0.53 14.59 26.90
C TYR A 15 -1.95 14.04 27.06
N VAL A 16 -2.70 14.45 28.09
CA VAL A 16 -4.09 14.03 28.29
C VAL A 16 -5.05 14.66 27.27
N ILE A 17 -4.74 15.85 26.76
CA ILE A 17 -5.54 16.49 25.69
C ILE A 17 -5.29 15.83 24.32
N VAL A 18 -4.11 15.21 24.10
CA VAL A 18 -3.80 14.49 22.85
C VAL A 18 -4.29 13.04 22.88
N THR A 19 -4.47 12.42 24.05
CA THR A 19 -4.95 11.02 24.13
C THR A 19 -6.44 10.87 24.40
N HIS A 20 -7.13 11.87 24.97
CA HIS A 20 -8.58 11.84 25.22
C HIS A 20 -9.34 13.13 24.87
N GLY A 21 -8.78 13.98 24.01
CA GLY A 21 -9.59 14.97 23.30
C GLY A 21 -10.54 14.24 22.36
N THR A 22 -11.85 14.34 22.59
CA THR A 22 -12.86 13.96 21.61
C THR A 22 -12.54 14.71 20.32
N GLU A 23 -11.90 14.05 19.36
CA GLU A 23 -11.75 14.57 18.01
C GLU A 23 -13.15 15.01 17.57
N PRO A 24 -13.38 16.29 17.21
CA PRO A 24 -14.69 16.71 16.77
C PRO A 24 -15.06 15.79 15.62
N ALA A 25 -16.13 15.00 15.78
CA ALA A 25 -16.50 13.94 14.86
C ALA A 25 -16.41 14.48 13.42
N LEU A 26 -15.32 14.12 12.73
CA LEU A 26 -14.97 14.74 11.48
C LEU A 26 -16.13 14.48 10.52
N ASN A 27 -16.58 15.53 9.81
CA ASN A 27 -17.63 15.35 8.82
C ASN A 27 -17.14 14.30 7.82
N LYS A 28 -17.72 13.10 7.84
CA LYS A 28 -17.31 11.95 7.04
C LYS A 28 -17.17 12.30 5.55
N LYS A 29 -17.97 13.25 5.05
CA LYS A 29 -17.87 13.75 3.66
C LYS A 29 -16.58 14.54 3.41
N ARG A 30 -16.10 15.33 4.38
CA ARG A 30 -14.84 16.09 4.27
C ARG A 30 -13.63 15.18 4.34
N GLN A 31 -13.65 14.18 5.24
CA GLN A 31 -12.60 13.16 5.32
C GLN A 31 -12.51 12.36 4.01
N LEU A 32 -13.63 11.85 3.50
CA LEU A 32 -13.65 11.13 2.21
C LEU A 32 -13.09 11.96 1.04
N ARG A 33 -13.40 13.27 1.00
CA ARG A 33 -12.82 14.18 -0.02
C ARG A 33 -11.30 14.33 0.15
N ALA A 34 -10.81 14.42 1.38
CA ALA A 34 -9.38 14.49 1.66
C ALA A 34 -8.68 13.19 1.26
N ASP A 35 -9.26 12.03 1.57
CA ASP A 35 -8.71 10.72 1.24
C ASP A 35 -8.67 10.50 -0.28
N LEU A 36 -9.75 10.86 -0.99
CA LEU A 36 -9.79 10.81 -2.46
C LEU A 36 -8.76 11.76 -3.07
N ALA A 37 -8.59 12.95 -2.52
CA ALA A 37 -7.57 13.89 -3.00
C ALA A 37 -6.16 13.31 -2.82
N LEU A 38 -5.85 12.75 -1.65
CA LEU A 38 -4.56 12.11 -1.38
C LEU A 38 -4.31 10.89 -2.29
N PHE A 39 -5.33 10.08 -2.55
CA PHE A 39 -5.23 8.96 -3.49
C PHE A 39 -4.99 9.42 -4.94
N VAL A 40 -5.62 10.52 -5.37
CA VAL A 40 -5.31 11.11 -6.68
C VAL A 40 -3.87 11.64 -6.73
N LEU A 41 -3.36 12.19 -5.62
CA LEU A 41 -1.95 12.62 -5.56
C LEU A 41 -0.97 11.46 -5.72
N THR A 42 -1.25 10.28 -5.14
CA THR A 42 -0.37 9.12 -5.32
C THR A 42 -0.35 8.63 -6.76
N LEU A 43 -1.47 8.74 -7.49
CA LEU A 43 -1.52 8.47 -8.92
C LEU A 43 -0.66 9.47 -9.70
N ILE A 44 -0.79 10.76 -9.39
CA ILE A 44 0.03 11.81 -10.02
C ILE A 44 1.51 11.55 -9.74
N TRP A 45 1.91 11.35 -8.49
CA TRP A 45 3.31 11.08 -8.12
C TRP A 45 3.86 9.81 -8.75
N GLY A 46 3.09 8.72 -8.73
CA GLY A 46 3.46 7.46 -9.39
C GLY A 46 3.76 7.65 -10.88
N SER A 47 2.97 8.47 -11.59
CA SER A 47 3.22 8.75 -13.01
C SER A 47 4.50 9.55 -13.26
N THR A 48 4.96 10.36 -12.28
CA THR A 48 6.12 11.23 -12.47
C THR A 48 7.43 10.48 -12.64
N PHE A 49 7.57 9.26 -12.11
CA PHE A 49 8.80 8.47 -12.26
C PHE A 49 9.14 8.23 -13.73
N VAL A 50 8.14 7.91 -14.55
CA VAL A 50 8.31 7.72 -16.00
C VAL A 50 8.69 9.03 -16.68
N MET A 51 7.91 10.09 -16.43
CA MET A 51 8.11 11.39 -17.06
C MET A 51 9.48 12.00 -16.74
N VAL A 52 9.91 11.87 -15.48
CA VAL A 52 11.21 12.38 -15.03
C VAL A 52 12.34 11.55 -15.63
N LYS A 53 12.23 10.21 -15.64
CA LYS A 53 13.22 9.31 -16.25
C LYS A 53 13.47 9.66 -17.72
N GLU A 54 12.39 9.85 -18.47
CA GLU A 54 12.46 10.24 -19.87
C GLU A 54 13.07 11.64 -20.08
N ALA A 55 12.66 12.62 -19.27
CA ALA A 55 13.20 13.97 -19.36
C ALA A 55 14.70 14.01 -19.08
N VAL A 56 15.17 13.29 -18.05
CA VAL A 56 16.58 13.31 -17.64
C VAL A 56 17.48 12.41 -18.48
N ALA A 57 16.90 11.64 -19.41
CA ALA A 57 17.63 10.94 -20.46
C ALA A 57 18.13 11.92 -21.55
N SER A 58 17.45 13.05 -21.74
CA SER A 58 17.82 14.06 -22.76
C SER A 58 18.17 15.44 -22.19
N TYR A 59 18.07 15.63 -20.87
CA TYR A 59 18.30 16.92 -20.23
C TYR A 59 19.03 16.77 -18.88
N PRO A 60 19.94 17.69 -18.50
CA PRO A 60 20.69 17.52 -17.27
C PRO A 60 19.81 17.64 -16.00
N VAL A 61 20.14 16.82 -14.99
CA VAL A 61 19.33 16.63 -13.78
C VAL A 61 19.06 17.94 -13.02
N PHE A 62 20.09 18.69 -12.67
CA PHE A 62 19.95 19.89 -11.84
C PHE A 62 19.21 21.05 -12.55
N PRO A 63 19.49 21.35 -13.84
CA PRO A 63 18.64 22.21 -14.65
C PRO A 63 17.16 21.79 -14.68
N PHE A 64 16.87 20.49 -14.83
CA PHE A 64 15.50 20.00 -14.83
C PHE A 64 14.80 20.26 -13.48
N LEU A 65 15.48 19.94 -12.38
CA LEU A 65 14.97 20.21 -11.03
C LEU A 65 14.77 21.71 -10.78
N ALA A 66 15.73 22.56 -11.19
CA ALA A 66 15.61 24.01 -11.08
C ALA A 66 14.37 24.52 -11.83
N LEU A 67 14.14 24.05 -13.06
CA LEU A 67 12.97 24.42 -13.87
C LEU A 67 11.65 24.00 -13.19
N ARG A 68 11.55 22.72 -12.79
CA ARG A 68 10.37 22.15 -12.11
C ARG A 68 10.01 22.93 -10.85
N PHE A 69 10.99 23.16 -9.98
CA PHE A 69 10.76 23.80 -8.70
C PHE A 69 10.57 25.32 -8.83
N ALA A 70 11.23 25.98 -9.78
CA ALA A 70 10.98 27.39 -10.07
C ALA A 70 9.52 27.64 -10.46
N MET A 71 8.96 26.81 -11.36
CA MET A 71 7.54 26.90 -11.73
C MET A 71 6.65 26.76 -10.50
N ALA A 72 6.90 25.75 -9.66
CA ALA A 72 6.09 25.49 -8.48
C ALA A 72 6.17 26.64 -7.46
N THR A 73 7.37 27.16 -7.21
CA THR A 73 7.62 28.28 -6.31
C THR A 73 6.95 29.55 -6.80
N VAL A 74 7.03 29.87 -8.10
CA VAL A 74 6.35 31.04 -8.68
C VAL A 74 4.84 30.93 -8.49
N ILE A 75 4.24 29.77 -8.76
CA ILE A 75 2.81 29.55 -8.57
C ILE A 75 2.39 29.74 -7.12
N LEU A 76 3.11 29.15 -6.16
CA LEU A 76 2.77 29.31 -4.75
C LEU A 76 3.04 30.74 -4.24
N LEU A 77 4.04 31.44 -4.77
CA LEU A 77 4.26 32.86 -4.48
C LEU A 77 3.08 33.70 -4.96
N LEU A 78 2.58 33.48 -6.18
CA LEU A 78 1.42 34.21 -6.69
C LEU A 78 0.18 34.01 -5.82
N ILE A 79 -0.01 32.80 -5.27
CA ILE A 79 -1.15 32.47 -4.40
C ILE A 79 -0.95 33.00 -2.96
N GLY A 80 0.27 32.92 -2.43
CA GLY A 80 0.54 32.94 -1.00
C GLY A 80 1.62 33.91 -0.51
N MET A 81 2.21 34.75 -1.37
CA MET A 81 3.36 35.60 -1.02
C MET A 81 3.11 36.47 0.23
N ARG A 82 1.89 36.98 0.44
CA ARG A 82 1.55 37.79 1.62
C ARG A 82 1.70 37.00 2.94
N ARG A 83 1.51 35.68 2.90
CA ARG A 83 1.65 34.80 4.08
C ARG A 83 3.10 34.64 4.52
N LEU A 84 4.08 34.93 3.67
CA LEU A 84 5.49 34.92 4.10
C LEU A 84 5.76 35.91 5.24
N ARG A 85 4.96 36.97 5.36
CA ARG A 85 5.06 37.94 6.47
C ARG A 85 4.73 37.35 7.84
N SER A 86 4.07 36.18 7.90
CA SER A 86 3.80 35.50 9.16
C SER A 86 4.98 34.67 9.68
N LEU A 87 6.07 34.55 8.89
CA LEU A 87 7.23 33.76 9.26
C LEU A 87 8.27 34.63 9.98
N GLY A 88 8.69 34.19 11.17
CA GLY A 88 9.91 34.67 11.81
C GLY A 88 11.14 33.93 11.29
N TRP A 89 12.33 34.38 11.70
CA TRP A 89 13.61 33.80 11.26
C TRP A 89 13.74 32.29 11.59
N LYS A 90 13.19 31.84 12.72
CA LYS A 90 13.19 30.41 13.09
C LYS A 90 12.35 29.58 12.13
N GLN A 91 11.20 30.09 11.72
CA GLN A 91 10.29 29.42 10.79
C GLN A 91 10.87 29.41 9.37
N VAL A 92 11.54 30.49 8.95
CA VAL A 92 12.30 30.50 7.69
C VAL A 92 13.42 29.47 7.74
N GLY A 93 14.20 29.43 8.82
CA GLY A 93 15.24 28.40 9.02
C GLY A 93 14.69 26.97 8.97
N ALA A 94 13.52 26.72 9.57
CA ALA A 94 12.84 25.44 9.46
C ALA A 94 12.42 25.11 8.01
N GLY A 95 11.87 26.09 7.28
CA GLY A 95 11.52 25.94 5.87
C GLY A 95 12.74 25.62 5.00
N VAL A 96 13.87 26.27 5.26
CA VAL A 96 15.14 26.00 4.57
C VAL A 96 15.64 24.59 4.87
N LEU A 97 15.65 24.17 6.14
CA LEU A 97 16.07 22.81 6.52
C LEU A 97 15.20 21.74 5.84
N ILE A 98 13.88 21.91 5.87
CA ILE A 98 12.92 21.04 5.16
C ILE A 98 13.25 21.05 3.65
N GLY A 99 13.44 22.22 3.06
CA GLY A 99 13.79 22.35 1.64
C GLY A 99 15.11 21.69 1.27
N LEU A 100 16.11 21.65 2.16
CA LEU A 100 17.38 20.96 1.91
C LEU A 100 17.21 19.44 1.91
N PHE A 101 16.42 18.88 2.84
CA PHE A 101 16.08 17.45 2.79
C PHE A 101 15.29 17.10 1.53
N LEU A 102 14.34 17.96 1.16
CA LEU A 102 13.57 17.80 -0.08
C LEU A 102 14.48 17.85 -1.31
N PHE A 103 15.38 18.82 -1.40
CA PHE A 103 16.36 18.93 -2.49
C PHE A 103 17.23 17.69 -2.58
N THR A 104 17.74 17.21 -1.44
CA THR A 104 18.57 16.00 -1.38
C THR A 104 17.81 14.78 -1.90
N GLY A 105 16.55 14.63 -1.46
CA GLY A 105 15.67 13.56 -1.92
C GLY A 105 15.44 13.62 -3.44
N TYR A 106 15.04 14.77 -3.97
CA TYR A 106 14.82 14.95 -5.41
C TYR A 106 16.09 14.79 -6.24
N ALA A 107 17.23 15.29 -5.76
CA ALA A 107 18.52 15.13 -6.43
C ALA A 107 18.88 13.64 -6.55
N PHE A 108 18.85 12.90 -5.43
CA PHE A 108 19.12 11.46 -5.44
C PHE A 108 18.11 10.68 -6.27
N GLN A 109 16.81 10.96 -6.16
CA GLN A 109 15.80 10.29 -6.96
C GLN A 109 16.06 10.47 -8.46
N THR A 110 16.31 11.72 -8.88
CA THR A 110 16.43 12.07 -10.29
C THR A 110 17.74 11.58 -10.89
N ILE A 111 18.86 11.63 -10.13
CA ILE A 111 20.12 10.99 -10.53
C ILE A 111 19.94 9.48 -10.59
N GLY A 112 19.30 8.87 -9.59
CA GLY A 112 19.07 7.43 -9.52
C GLY A 112 18.26 6.91 -10.72
N LEU A 113 17.25 7.65 -11.16
CA LEU A 113 16.44 7.33 -12.34
C LEU A 113 17.23 7.25 -13.66
N GLN A 114 18.44 7.82 -13.73
CA GLN A 114 19.33 7.62 -14.89
C GLN A 114 19.93 6.20 -14.95
N TYR A 115 19.88 5.44 -13.84
CA TYR A 115 20.54 4.15 -13.70
C TYR A 115 19.61 3.00 -13.25
N THR A 116 18.33 3.30 -12.98
CA THR A 116 17.33 2.29 -12.59
C THR A 116 16.00 2.46 -13.34
N THR A 117 15.05 1.56 -13.09
CA THR A 117 13.71 1.60 -13.68
C THR A 117 12.77 2.51 -12.91
N ALA A 118 11.71 3.00 -13.57
CA ALA A 118 10.72 3.85 -12.93
C ALA A 118 10.00 3.07 -11.81
N SER A 119 9.68 1.80 -12.08
CA SER A 119 9.07 0.87 -11.14
C SER A 119 9.92 0.67 -9.89
N LYS A 120 11.22 0.35 -10.07
CA LYS A 120 12.15 0.15 -8.94
C LYS A 120 12.32 1.43 -8.13
N ALA A 121 12.53 2.57 -8.81
CA ALA A 121 12.69 3.84 -8.13
C ALA A 121 11.46 4.20 -7.28
N GLY A 122 10.25 3.92 -7.77
CA GLY A 122 9.01 4.07 -7.02
C GLY A 122 8.99 3.25 -5.73
N PHE A 123 9.24 1.94 -5.83
CA PHE A 123 9.27 1.06 -4.66
C PHE A 123 10.34 1.47 -3.64
N ILE A 124 11.56 1.78 -4.10
CA ILE A 124 12.67 2.15 -3.21
C ILE A 124 12.37 3.50 -2.53
N THR A 125 11.83 4.48 -3.26
CA THR A 125 11.39 5.76 -2.67
C THR A 125 10.34 5.56 -1.58
N GLY A 126 9.41 4.63 -1.79
CA GLY A 126 8.35 4.26 -0.84
C GLY A 126 8.87 3.79 0.52
N LEU A 127 10.11 3.30 0.60
CA LEU A 127 10.74 2.92 1.88
C LEU A 127 10.79 4.06 2.90
N SER A 128 10.67 5.32 2.45
CA SER A 128 10.54 6.48 3.33
C SER A 128 9.44 6.29 4.40
N VAL A 129 8.31 5.65 4.06
CA VAL A 129 7.21 5.37 5.00
C VAL A 129 7.67 4.48 6.16
N VAL A 130 8.51 3.48 5.89
CA VAL A 130 9.04 2.56 6.91
C VAL A 130 10.19 3.21 7.71
N LEU A 131 10.94 4.11 7.07
CA LEU A 131 12.05 4.83 7.71
C LEU A 131 11.57 5.90 8.69
N VAL A 132 10.44 6.58 8.43
CA VAL A 132 9.90 7.63 9.32
C VAL A 132 9.73 7.17 10.77
N PRO A 133 8.99 6.09 11.10
CA PRO A 133 8.83 5.65 12.49
C PRO A 133 10.17 5.18 13.10
N THR A 134 11.08 4.63 12.29
CA THR A 134 12.41 4.21 12.73
C THR A 134 13.28 5.41 13.13
N LEU A 135 13.27 6.48 12.33
CA LEU A 135 14.00 7.72 12.63
C LEU A 135 13.35 8.49 13.79
N ALA A 136 12.03 8.43 13.93
CA ALA A 136 11.33 9.04 15.06
C ALA A 136 11.76 8.46 16.42
N VAL A 137 12.14 7.18 16.49
CA VAL A 137 12.74 6.58 17.70
C VAL A 137 14.05 7.30 18.07
N ILE A 138 14.88 7.58 17.08
CA ILE A 138 16.20 8.20 17.27
C ILE A 138 16.04 9.67 17.70
N PHE A 139 15.25 10.45 16.94
CA PHE A 139 15.15 11.90 17.14
C PHE A 139 14.12 12.32 18.19
N MET A 140 13.06 11.54 18.38
CA MET A 140 11.95 11.88 19.29
C MET A 140 11.90 10.97 20.53
N ARG A 141 12.85 10.03 20.67
CA ARG A 141 12.95 9.07 21.79
C ARG A 141 11.67 8.25 22.00
N HIS A 142 10.92 8.02 20.93
CA HIS A 142 9.76 7.12 20.96
C HIS A 142 10.21 5.66 21.03
N ARG A 143 9.35 4.77 21.54
CA ARG A 143 9.61 3.33 21.51
C ARG A 143 9.17 2.76 20.18
N LEU A 144 10.02 1.97 19.54
CA LEU A 144 9.65 1.26 18.32
C LEU A 144 8.58 0.20 18.67
N LYS A 145 7.40 0.30 18.06
CA LYS A 145 6.39 -0.76 18.16
C LYS A 145 6.94 -2.02 17.47
N LEU A 146 6.67 -3.21 18.03
CA LEU A 146 7.13 -4.49 17.48
C LEU A 146 6.79 -4.65 15.99
N MET A 147 5.59 -4.23 15.60
CA MET A 147 5.10 -4.34 14.22
C MET A 147 5.80 -3.37 13.26
N ALA A 148 6.26 -2.21 13.73
CA ALA A 148 7.13 -1.33 12.94
C ALA A 148 8.47 -2.01 12.64
N GLY A 149 9.04 -2.74 13.61
CA GLY A 149 10.24 -3.57 13.38
C GLY A 149 10.03 -4.69 12.36
N VAL A 150 8.87 -5.37 12.40
CA VAL A 150 8.49 -6.37 11.37
C VAL A 150 8.38 -5.71 10.00
N GLY A 151 7.76 -4.52 9.92
CA GLY A 151 7.68 -3.74 8.69
C GLY A 151 9.05 -3.41 8.09
N VAL A 152 10.01 -3.00 8.93
CA VAL A 152 11.41 -2.77 8.53
C VAL A 152 12.05 -4.03 7.94
N LEU A 153 11.87 -5.19 8.58
CA LEU A 153 12.43 -6.46 8.08
C LEU A 153 11.84 -6.85 6.71
N LEU A 154 10.52 -6.74 6.55
CA LEU A 154 9.84 -7.01 5.27
C LEU A 154 10.33 -6.07 4.17
N ALA A 155 10.38 -4.77 4.46
CA ALA A 155 10.81 -3.75 3.52
C ALA A 155 12.30 -3.91 3.13
N THR A 156 13.15 -4.31 4.08
CA THR A 156 14.57 -4.62 3.82
C THR A 156 14.71 -5.84 2.92
N GLY A 157 13.96 -6.92 3.19
CA GLY A 157 13.95 -8.10 2.33
C GLY A 157 13.44 -7.78 0.91
N GLY A 158 12.41 -6.93 0.80
CA GLY A 158 11.91 -6.47 -0.47
C GLY A 158 12.91 -5.61 -1.25
N LEU A 159 13.60 -4.68 -0.58
CA LEU A 159 14.69 -3.91 -1.17
C LEU A 159 15.82 -4.81 -1.66
N ALA A 160 16.23 -5.79 -0.88
CA ALA A 160 17.26 -6.75 -1.27
C ALA A 160 16.85 -7.51 -2.56
N ALA A 161 15.59 -7.95 -2.64
CA ALA A 161 15.07 -8.64 -3.82
C ALA A 161 15.03 -7.76 -5.09
N LEU A 162 14.81 -6.45 -4.95
CA LEU A 162 14.83 -5.51 -6.07
C LEU A 162 16.24 -5.14 -6.51
N THR A 163 17.14 -4.93 -5.56
CA THR A 163 18.44 -4.28 -5.77
C THR A 163 19.57 -5.26 -6.07
N LEU A 164 19.51 -6.48 -5.53
CA LEU A 164 20.54 -7.50 -5.74
C LEU A 164 20.30 -8.25 -7.05
N ASP A 165 21.32 -8.28 -7.90
CA ASP A 165 21.31 -9.13 -9.09
C ASP A 165 21.65 -10.61 -8.76
N SER A 166 21.78 -11.47 -9.78
CA SER A 166 22.14 -12.89 -9.57
C SER A 166 23.53 -13.11 -8.99
N GLN A 167 24.41 -12.12 -9.05
CA GLN A 167 25.76 -12.15 -8.47
C GLN A 167 25.84 -11.37 -7.15
N LEU A 168 24.69 -10.97 -6.58
CA LEU A 168 24.58 -10.13 -5.38
C LEU A 168 25.24 -8.75 -5.53
N GLN A 169 25.40 -8.27 -6.76
CA GLN A 169 25.83 -6.89 -7.01
C GLN A 169 24.65 -5.94 -6.84
N ILE A 170 24.95 -4.78 -6.27
CA ILE A 170 23.99 -3.72 -6.00
C ILE A 170 23.92 -2.79 -7.20
N ASN A 171 22.74 -2.60 -7.77
CA ASN A 171 22.54 -1.58 -8.79
C ASN A 171 22.80 -0.18 -8.21
N ARG A 172 23.66 0.60 -8.88
CA ARG A 172 24.06 1.94 -8.42
C ARG A 172 22.87 2.90 -8.32
N GLY A 173 21.95 2.86 -9.28
CA GLY A 173 20.74 3.68 -9.26
C GLY A 173 19.88 3.38 -8.04
N ASP A 174 19.65 2.10 -7.75
CA ASP A 174 18.88 1.63 -6.60
C ASP A 174 19.47 2.14 -5.27
N LEU A 175 20.81 2.13 -5.13
CA LEU A 175 21.49 2.67 -3.94
C LEU A 175 21.35 4.20 -3.81
N ILE A 176 21.42 4.93 -4.92
CA ILE A 176 21.20 6.38 -4.91
C ILE A 176 19.74 6.68 -4.53
N VAL A 177 18.76 5.95 -5.09
CA VAL A 177 17.34 6.12 -4.73
C VAL A 177 17.06 5.73 -3.28
N LEU A 178 17.80 4.78 -2.70
CA LEU A 178 17.71 4.52 -1.26
C LEU A 178 18.09 5.73 -0.41
N GLY A 179 19.11 6.50 -0.85
CA GLY A 179 19.44 7.79 -0.25
C GLY A 179 18.27 8.79 -0.35
N CYS A 180 17.51 8.77 -1.45
CA CYS A 180 16.29 9.56 -1.59
C CYS A 180 15.24 9.18 -0.54
N ALA A 181 14.99 7.89 -0.33
CA ALA A 181 14.02 7.42 0.67
C ALA A 181 14.38 7.92 2.09
N LEU A 182 15.67 7.92 2.44
CA LEU A 182 16.16 8.48 3.70
C LEU A 182 15.94 9.99 3.79
N ALA A 183 16.28 10.74 2.75
CA ALA A 183 16.09 12.18 2.71
C ALA A 183 14.60 12.57 2.78
N TYR A 184 13.71 11.84 2.10
CA TYR A 184 12.26 12.04 2.21
C TYR A 184 11.72 11.66 3.59
N ALA A 185 12.25 10.62 4.25
CA ALA A 185 11.87 10.31 5.62
C ALA A 185 12.24 11.44 6.60
N LEU A 186 13.44 12.02 6.46
CA LEU A 186 13.88 13.19 7.23
C LEU A 186 13.05 14.43 6.93
N HIS A 187 12.67 14.63 5.67
CA HIS A 187 11.76 15.69 5.23
C HIS A 187 10.38 15.57 5.88
N ILE A 188 9.75 14.39 5.81
CA ILE A 188 8.45 14.09 6.43
C ILE A 188 8.50 14.30 7.96
N LEU A 189 9.55 13.81 8.61
CA LEU A 189 9.74 14.00 10.06
C LEU A 189 9.89 15.48 10.42
N SER A 190 10.67 16.24 9.63
CA SER A 190 10.85 17.67 9.84
C SER A 190 9.55 18.45 9.66
N ILE A 191 8.74 18.12 8.64
CA ILE A 191 7.40 18.70 8.46
C ILE A 191 6.54 18.44 9.69
N SER A 192 6.54 17.21 10.20
CA SER A 192 5.74 16.80 11.36
C SER A 192 6.10 17.60 12.64
N ILE A 193 7.37 18.02 12.77
CA ILE A 193 7.85 18.82 13.89
C ILE A 193 7.51 20.31 13.73
N PHE A 194 7.72 20.89 12.53
CA PHE A 194 7.68 22.35 12.34
C PHE A 194 6.36 22.88 11.78
N ALA A 195 5.62 22.10 10.99
CA ALA A 195 4.39 22.55 10.35
C ALA A 195 3.25 22.90 11.32
N PRO A 196 3.02 22.17 12.45
CA PRO A 196 1.94 22.51 13.39
C PRO A 196 2.06 23.88 14.04
N ARG A 197 3.25 24.50 13.98
CA ARG A 197 3.57 25.79 14.64
C ARG A 197 3.82 26.93 13.64
N THR A 198 3.52 26.72 12.36
CA THR A 198 3.89 27.63 11.27
C THR A 198 2.73 27.76 10.28
N ASP A 199 2.62 28.89 9.56
CA ASP A 199 1.69 28.97 8.41
C ASP A 199 2.13 27.94 7.34
N PRO A 200 1.30 26.93 7.00
CA PRO A 200 1.75 25.84 6.16
C PRO A 200 2.00 26.23 4.71
N LEU A 201 1.25 27.22 4.17
CA LEU A 201 1.47 27.67 2.81
C LEU A 201 2.78 28.47 2.71
N ALA A 202 3.04 29.32 3.69
CA ALA A 202 4.29 30.07 3.77
C ALA A 202 5.51 29.12 3.94
N LEU A 203 5.38 28.09 4.79
CA LEU A 203 6.41 27.07 4.95
C LEU A 203 6.68 26.30 3.65
N SER A 204 5.62 25.94 2.90
CA SER A 204 5.71 25.32 1.58
C SER A 204 6.41 26.20 0.54
N ILE A 205 6.14 27.51 0.52
CA ILE A 205 6.84 28.45 -0.37
C ILE A 205 8.34 28.46 -0.06
N VAL A 206 8.73 28.55 1.22
CA VAL A 206 10.15 28.60 1.61
C VAL A 206 10.87 27.31 1.20
N GLN A 207 10.33 26.13 1.51
CA GLN A 207 11.00 24.87 1.15
C GLN A 207 11.16 24.69 -0.37
N LEU A 208 10.15 25.03 -1.18
CA LEU A 208 10.25 24.91 -2.64
C LEU A 208 11.22 25.94 -3.22
N ALA A 209 11.25 27.16 -2.67
CA ALA A 209 12.24 28.17 -3.04
C ALA A 209 13.66 27.71 -2.70
N THR A 210 13.87 27.06 -1.55
CA THR A 210 15.15 26.46 -1.19
C THR A 210 15.58 25.39 -2.21
N VAL A 211 14.68 24.50 -2.63
CA VAL A 211 15.00 23.50 -3.67
C VAL A 211 15.36 24.17 -4.99
N THR A 212 14.62 25.21 -5.40
CA THR A 212 14.90 25.97 -6.62
C THR A 212 16.31 26.57 -6.60
N VAL A 213 16.68 27.24 -5.51
CA VAL A 213 18.00 27.86 -5.34
C VAL A 213 19.10 26.80 -5.29
N ALA A 214 18.90 25.72 -4.51
CA ALA A 214 19.89 24.65 -4.37
C ALA A 214 20.11 23.90 -5.70
N ALA A 215 19.05 23.59 -6.45
CA ALA A 215 19.15 22.96 -7.76
C ALA A 215 19.83 23.86 -8.80
N THR A 216 19.52 25.16 -8.78
CA THR A 216 20.18 26.14 -9.64
C THR A 216 21.68 26.23 -9.32
N ALA A 217 22.03 26.32 -8.04
CA ALA A 217 23.43 26.33 -7.60
C ALA A 217 24.16 25.03 -7.99
N ALA A 218 23.52 23.87 -7.80
CA ALA A 218 24.09 22.58 -8.19
C ALA A 218 24.33 22.46 -9.70
N SER A 219 23.47 23.05 -10.53
CA SER A 219 23.68 23.12 -12.00
C SER A 219 24.98 23.87 -12.35
N PHE A 220 25.25 25.01 -11.71
CA PHE A 220 26.50 25.75 -11.89
C PHE A 220 27.72 24.99 -11.36
N ILE A 221 27.62 24.41 -10.16
CA ILE A 221 28.73 23.64 -9.53
C ILE A 221 29.12 22.43 -10.39
N THR A 222 28.13 21.72 -10.93
CA THR A 222 28.35 20.54 -11.78
C THR A 222 28.71 20.87 -13.22
N LYS A 223 28.71 22.16 -13.59
CA LYS A 223 29.02 22.65 -14.94
C LYS A 223 28.20 21.95 -16.04
N THR A 224 26.96 21.57 -15.71
CA THR A 224 26.07 20.83 -16.63
C THR A 224 25.42 21.72 -17.69
N GLY A 225 25.56 23.05 -17.56
CA GLY A 225 24.91 24.03 -18.43
C GLY A 225 23.39 24.04 -18.29
N ILE A 226 22.72 24.98 -18.95
CA ILE A 226 21.25 25.02 -19.06
C ILE A 226 20.94 25.00 -20.56
N PRO A 227 20.94 23.81 -21.20
CA PRO A 227 20.64 23.74 -22.63
C PRO A 227 19.18 24.14 -22.89
N PRO A 228 18.80 24.49 -24.13
CA PRO A 228 17.41 24.68 -24.49
C PRO A 228 16.60 23.40 -24.22
N ALA A 229 15.53 23.51 -23.44
CA ALA A 229 14.63 22.39 -23.17
C ALA A 229 13.77 22.09 -24.40
N ASN A 230 13.72 20.81 -24.80
CA ASN A 230 12.83 20.34 -25.85
C ASN A 230 11.37 20.20 -25.33
N GLN A 231 10.43 19.85 -26.20
CA GLN A 231 9.01 19.73 -25.86
C GLN A 231 8.75 18.72 -24.73
N GLN A 232 9.46 17.59 -24.71
CA GLN A 232 9.30 16.55 -23.69
C GLN A 232 9.73 17.06 -22.31
N VAL A 233 10.85 17.78 -22.24
CA VAL A 233 11.37 18.39 -20.99
C VAL A 233 10.40 19.46 -20.48
N TRP A 234 9.87 20.31 -21.36
CA TRP A 234 8.87 21.31 -20.97
C TRP A 234 7.58 20.67 -20.47
N PHE A 235 7.07 19.65 -21.15
CA PHE A 235 5.89 18.91 -20.72
C PHE A 235 6.11 18.26 -19.35
N ALA A 236 7.24 17.56 -19.18
CA ALA A 236 7.60 16.95 -17.91
C ALA A 236 7.74 17.99 -16.79
N ALA A 237 8.45 19.10 -17.03
CA ALA A 237 8.61 20.17 -16.04
C ALA A 237 7.29 20.86 -15.69
N ALA A 238 6.43 21.12 -16.67
CA ALA A 238 5.11 21.74 -16.43
C ALA A 238 4.19 20.80 -15.65
N PHE A 239 4.06 19.54 -16.07
CA PHE A 239 3.24 18.56 -15.35
C PHE A 239 3.75 18.36 -13.92
N THR A 240 5.05 18.13 -13.79
CA THR A 240 5.64 17.81 -12.48
C THR A 240 5.74 19.03 -11.56
N GLY A 241 5.99 20.22 -12.10
CA GLY A 241 6.07 21.46 -11.34
C GLY A 241 4.70 21.97 -10.90
N VAL A 242 3.71 21.94 -11.80
CA VAL A 242 2.36 22.45 -11.51
C VAL A 242 1.54 21.44 -10.73
N LEU A 243 1.34 20.24 -11.27
CA LEU A 243 0.45 19.25 -10.67
C LEU A 243 1.14 18.48 -9.54
N ALA A 244 2.31 17.92 -9.82
CA ALA A 244 2.99 17.03 -8.87
C ALA A 244 3.76 17.75 -7.76
N THR A 245 3.98 19.07 -7.88
CA THR A 245 4.69 19.85 -6.86
C THR A 245 3.79 20.95 -6.30
N ALA A 246 3.44 22.01 -7.03
CA ALA A 246 2.65 23.12 -6.47
C ALA A 246 1.28 22.67 -5.93
N LEU A 247 0.47 22.03 -6.79
CA LEU A 247 -0.85 21.53 -6.41
C LEU A 247 -0.73 20.42 -5.35
N ALA A 248 0.11 19.41 -5.60
CA ALA A 248 0.23 18.27 -4.70
C ALA A 248 0.64 18.66 -3.27
N PHE A 249 1.67 19.49 -3.08
CA PHE A 249 2.07 19.92 -1.75
C PHE A 249 1.03 20.83 -1.10
N ALA A 250 0.34 21.68 -1.86
CA ALA A 250 -0.76 22.51 -1.34
C ALA A 250 -1.95 21.66 -0.87
N VAL A 251 -2.37 20.68 -1.69
CA VAL A 251 -3.47 19.77 -1.41
C VAL A 251 -3.12 18.83 -0.25
N GLN A 252 -1.93 18.21 -0.25
CA GLN A 252 -1.48 17.32 0.83
C GLN A 252 -1.52 18.06 2.18
N THR A 253 -0.97 19.27 2.22
CA THR A 253 -0.95 20.10 3.43
C THR A 253 -2.35 20.47 3.91
N ALA A 254 -3.30 20.69 2.99
CA ALA A 254 -4.69 20.96 3.33
C ALA A 254 -5.46 19.69 3.78
N ALA A 255 -5.26 18.57 3.08
CA ALA A 255 -5.92 17.29 3.33
C ALA A 255 -5.52 16.71 4.69
N GLN A 256 -4.24 16.81 5.08
CA GLN A 256 -3.72 16.35 6.36
C GLN A 256 -4.31 17.06 7.59
N ARG A 257 -5.09 18.14 7.41
CA ARG A 257 -5.88 18.72 8.52
C ARG A 257 -7.14 17.92 8.84
N TYR A 258 -7.55 17.02 7.95
CA TYR A 258 -8.79 16.25 8.02
C TYR A 258 -8.55 14.74 8.04
N THR A 259 -7.29 14.30 8.11
CA THR A 259 -6.90 12.89 8.16
C THR A 259 -5.66 12.76 9.06
N SER A 260 -5.48 11.60 9.72
CA SER A 260 -4.33 11.39 10.60
C SER A 260 -3.05 11.11 9.79
N ALA A 261 -1.89 11.27 10.42
CA ALA A 261 -0.60 10.96 9.78
C ALA A 261 -0.52 9.50 9.33
N THR A 262 -0.95 8.57 10.19
CA THR A 262 -1.03 7.13 9.89
C THR A 262 -2.00 6.83 8.75
N HIS A 263 -3.19 7.44 8.76
CA HIS A 263 -4.15 7.23 7.68
C HIS A 263 -3.65 7.80 6.34
N THR A 264 -2.98 8.96 6.37
CA THR A 264 -2.31 9.52 5.20
C THR A 264 -1.21 8.59 4.68
N ALA A 265 -0.34 8.10 5.56
CA ALA A 265 0.75 7.20 5.20
C ALA A 265 0.24 5.93 4.52
N LEU A 266 -0.86 5.34 5.02
CA LEU A 266 -1.51 4.20 4.39
C LEU A 266 -2.03 4.50 2.99
N ILE A 267 -2.58 5.69 2.74
CA ILE A 267 -2.99 6.11 1.39
C ILE A 267 -1.75 6.29 0.50
N LEU A 268 -0.65 6.84 1.03
CA LEU A 268 0.58 7.08 0.27
C LEU A 268 1.28 5.79 -0.17
N VAL A 269 0.97 4.63 0.43
CA VAL A 269 1.42 3.30 -0.04
C VAL A 269 1.02 3.04 -1.49
N PHE A 270 -0.02 3.69 -2.02
CA PHE A 270 -0.42 3.52 -3.42
C PHE A 270 0.54 4.16 -4.43
N GLU A 271 1.40 5.09 -4.02
CA GLU A 271 2.37 5.74 -4.92
C GLU A 271 3.33 4.74 -5.59
N PRO A 272 4.07 3.88 -4.85
CA PRO A 272 4.93 2.87 -5.48
C PRO A 272 4.15 1.87 -6.35
N VAL A 273 2.88 1.59 -6.02
CA VAL A 273 2.01 0.75 -6.85
C VAL A 273 1.73 1.41 -8.19
N PHE A 274 1.37 2.70 -8.19
CA PHE A 274 1.17 3.45 -9.43
C PHE A 274 2.46 3.66 -10.20
N ALA A 275 3.60 3.88 -9.53
CA ALA A 275 4.90 3.96 -10.18
C ALA A 275 5.24 2.66 -10.94
N ALA A 276 4.92 1.50 -10.35
CA ALA A 276 5.06 0.22 -11.03
C ALA A 276 4.09 0.05 -12.21
N ILE A 277 2.80 0.39 -12.03
CA ILE A 277 1.80 0.32 -13.10
C ILE A 277 2.21 1.19 -14.29
N PHE A 278 2.55 2.46 -14.05
CA PHE A 278 2.97 3.37 -15.10
C PHE A 278 4.34 3.02 -15.66
N GLY A 279 5.26 2.51 -14.84
CA GLY A 279 6.55 2.00 -15.31
C GLY A 279 6.38 0.89 -16.36
N VAL A 280 5.49 -0.07 -16.11
CA VAL A 280 5.18 -1.13 -17.08
C VAL A 280 4.42 -0.59 -18.30
N LEU A 281 3.34 0.18 -18.08
CA LEU A 281 2.45 0.60 -19.16
C LEU A 281 3.03 1.68 -20.07
N LEU A 282 3.83 2.59 -19.51
CA LEU A 282 4.33 3.79 -20.22
C LEU A 282 5.83 3.71 -20.50
N ALA A 283 6.64 3.20 -19.56
CA ALA A 283 8.10 3.12 -19.73
C ALA A 283 8.57 1.76 -20.29
N GLY A 284 7.67 0.77 -20.42
CA GLY A 284 8.03 -0.58 -20.84
C GLY A 284 8.93 -1.32 -19.85
N ASP A 285 8.90 -0.96 -18.56
CA ASP A 285 9.67 -1.65 -17.53
C ASP A 285 9.25 -3.14 -17.50
N GLU A 286 10.23 -4.05 -17.54
CA GLU A 286 9.95 -5.47 -17.40
C GLU A 286 9.43 -5.80 -16.00
N PHE A 287 8.28 -6.47 -15.92
CA PHE A 287 7.69 -6.86 -14.65
C PHE A 287 8.04 -8.31 -14.28
N THR A 288 9.24 -8.49 -13.71
CA THR A 288 9.77 -9.80 -13.34
C THR A 288 9.22 -10.31 -12.00
N ASN A 289 9.32 -11.62 -11.76
CA ASN A 289 9.00 -12.22 -10.45
C ASN A 289 9.80 -11.58 -9.30
N ARG A 290 11.03 -11.11 -9.54
CA ARG A 290 11.84 -10.39 -8.55
C ARG A 290 11.22 -9.04 -8.21
N ILE A 291 10.77 -8.29 -9.22
CA ILE A 291 10.12 -6.99 -9.02
C ILE A 291 8.81 -7.16 -8.26
N LEU A 292 8.01 -8.16 -8.63
CA LEU A 292 6.76 -8.45 -7.96
C LEU A 292 6.98 -8.88 -6.50
N ALA A 293 7.93 -9.77 -6.24
CA ALA A 293 8.24 -10.20 -4.87
C ALA A 293 8.78 -9.04 -4.02
N GLY A 294 9.76 -8.30 -4.55
CA GLY A 294 10.38 -7.19 -3.85
C GLY A 294 9.39 -6.06 -3.56
N GLY A 295 8.59 -5.68 -4.57
CA GLY A 295 7.57 -4.65 -4.44
C GLY A 295 6.47 -5.02 -3.43
N LEU A 296 5.98 -6.26 -3.47
CA LEU A 296 4.98 -6.74 -2.50
C LEU A 296 5.52 -6.79 -1.07
N LEU A 297 6.79 -7.18 -0.88
CA LEU A 297 7.43 -7.17 0.44
C LEU A 297 7.57 -5.74 0.97
N ILE A 298 7.97 -4.78 0.14
CA ILE A 298 8.05 -3.36 0.51
C ILE A 298 6.68 -2.82 0.90
N VAL A 299 5.67 -2.99 0.04
CA VAL A 299 4.31 -2.53 0.30
C VAL A 299 3.73 -3.19 1.56
N SER A 300 3.95 -4.50 1.74
CA SER A 300 3.55 -5.20 2.97
C SER A 300 4.24 -4.63 4.20
N GLY A 301 5.54 -4.33 4.10
CA GLY A 301 6.31 -3.70 5.17
C GLY A 301 5.75 -2.33 5.57
N MET A 302 5.42 -1.48 4.59
CA MET A 302 4.81 -0.16 4.80
C MET A 302 3.45 -0.26 5.50
N VAL A 303 2.60 -1.20 5.05
CA VAL A 303 1.27 -1.38 5.63
C VAL A 303 1.37 -1.93 7.06
N VAL A 304 2.22 -2.94 7.29
CA VAL A 304 2.40 -3.56 8.61
C VAL A 304 2.97 -2.57 9.64
N SER A 305 3.84 -1.64 9.21
CA SER A 305 4.42 -0.63 10.11
C SER A 305 3.44 0.46 10.53
N GLU A 306 2.44 0.76 9.70
CA GLU A 306 1.49 1.86 9.93
C GLU A 306 0.19 1.40 10.61
N ILE A 307 -0.24 0.15 10.42
CA ILE A 307 -1.50 -0.33 11.01
C ILE A 307 -1.39 -0.45 12.54
N ASP A 308 -2.42 0.01 13.26
CA ASP A 308 -2.62 -0.33 14.67
C ASP A 308 -3.25 -1.72 14.80
N TRP A 309 -2.53 -2.65 15.43
CA TRP A 309 -2.90 -4.06 15.55
C TRP A 309 -3.86 -4.31 16.72
N ASP A 310 -5.05 -3.70 16.64
CA ASP A 310 -6.11 -3.74 17.64
C ASP A 310 -7.30 -4.66 17.23
N GLU A 311 -8.37 -4.64 18.01
CA GLU A 311 -9.57 -5.41 17.70
C GLU A 311 -10.30 -4.88 16.46
N THR A 312 -10.32 -3.56 16.25
CA THR A 312 -10.95 -2.91 15.10
C THR A 312 -10.33 -3.40 13.80
N THR A 313 -9.00 -3.37 13.72
CA THR A 313 -8.20 -3.90 12.61
C THR A 313 -8.49 -5.38 12.39
N ALA A 314 -8.54 -6.18 13.46
CA ALA A 314 -8.90 -7.60 13.34
C ALA A 314 -10.30 -7.79 12.73
N GLN A 315 -11.29 -6.98 13.09
CA GLN A 315 -12.63 -7.03 12.50
C GLN A 315 -12.62 -6.66 11.02
N VAL A 316 -11.87 -5.61 10.64
CA VAL A 316 -11.72 -5.18 9.24
C VAL A 316 -11.08 -6.29 8.42
N ILE A 317 -9.93 -6.81 8.85
CA ILE A 317 -9.22 -7.91 8.18
C ILE A 317 -10.12 -9.12 8.03
N SER A 318 -10.80 -9.53 9.11
CA SER A 318 -11.69 -10.69 9.06
C SER A 318 -12.89 -10.51 8.13
N ARG A 319 -13.35 -9.28 7.90
CA ARG A 319 -14.48 -8.98 6.99
C ARG A 319 -14.02 -8.93 5.53
N PHE A 320 -12.97 -8.17 5.24
CA PHE A 320 -12.47 -7.97 3.87
C PHE A 320 -11.78 -9.21 3.30
N LEU A 321 -11.12 -10.00 4.14
CA LEU A 321 -10.49 -11.27 3.76
C LEU A 321 -11.39 -12.48 4.08
N ALA A 322 -12.71 -12.27 4.17
CA ALA A 322 -13.65 -13.38 4.29
C ALA A 322 -13.67 -14.22 2.99
N PRO A 323 -13.93 -15.54 3.08
CA PRO A 323 -13.93 -16.46 1.95
C PRO A 323 -14.68 -15.96 0.71
N THR A 324 -15.82 -15.31 0.90
CA THR A 324 -16.67 -14.82 -0.18
C THR A 324 -16.05 -13.67 -0.97
N TYR A 325 -15.20 -12.85 -0.34
CA TYR A 325 -14.53 -11.74 -1.03
C TYR A 325 -13.21 -12.20 -1.63
N VAL A 326 -12.50 -13.12 -0.97
CA VAL A 326 -11.24 -13.69 -1.48
C VAL A 326 -11.48 -14.57 -2.71
N SER A 327 -12.60 -15.28 -2.79
CA SER A 327 -12.90 -16.13 -3.94
C SER A 327 -13.17 -15.34 -5.22
N VAL A 328 -13.74 -14.12 -5.14
CA VAL A 328 -14.06 -13.29 -6.31
C VAL A 328 -12.85 -13.03 -7.22
N PRO A 329 -11.76 -12.40 -6.74
CA PRO A 329 -10.60 -12.12 -7.58
C PRO A 329 -9.93 -13.41 -8.07
N VAL A 330 -9.93 -14.49 -7.28
CA VAL A 330 -9.34 -15.78 -7.70
C VAL A 330 -10.13 -16.43 -8.83
N ILE A 331 -11.47 -16.39 -8.77
CA ILE A 331 -12.33 -16.90 -9.84
C ILE A 331 -12.13 -16.08 -11.12
N LEU A 332 -12.15 -14.75 -11.02
CA LEU A 332 -11.92 -13.88 -12.19
C LEU A 332 -10.54 -14.11 -12.79
N LEU A 333 -9.50 -14.15 -11.95
CA LEU A 333 -8.13 -14.34 -12.39
C LEU A 333 -7.93 -15.68 -13.11
N THR A 334 -8.38 -16.78 -12.52
CA THR A 334 -8.20 -18.12 -13.11
C THR A 334 -9.02 -18.31 -14.38
N ALA A 335 -10.18 -17.66 -14.49
CA ALA A 335 -10.95 -17.60 -15.73
C ALA A 335 -10.21 -16.81 -16.82
N MET A 336 -9.69 -15.63 -16.49
CA MET A 336 -9.01 -14.74 -17.45
C MET A 336 -7.67 -15.29 -17.95
N LEU A 337 -6.93 -16.03 -17.11
CA LEU A 337 -5.64 -16.60 -17.49
C LEU A 337 -5.73 -17.81 -18.43
N SER A 338 -6.90 -18.43 -18.54
CA SER A 338 -7.06 -19.72 -19.21
C SER A 338 -8.07 -19.75 -20.33
N ALA A 339 -8.85 -18.68 -20.48
CA ALA A 339 -9.73 -18.48 -21.62
C ALA A 339 -8.92 -18.07 -22.86
N ARG A 340 -9.51 -18.25 -24.05
CA ARG A 340 -8.85 -17.93 -25.32
C ARG A 340 -8.69 -16.42 -25.52
N SER A 341 -9.55 -15.65 -24.85
CA SER A 341 -9.55 -14.19 -24.89
C SER A 341 -9.96 -13.61 -23.53
N TRP A 342 -9.56 -12.36 -23.28
CA TRP A 342 -9.82 -11.69 -22.00
C TRP A 342 -11.33 -11.52 -21.71
N TRP A 343 -12.16 -11.28 -22.73
CA TRP A 343 -13.60 -11.10 -22.58
C TRP A 343 -14.31 -12.43 -22.31
N GLU A 344 -13.88 -13.52 -22.94
CA GLU A 344 -14.40 -14.86 -22.69
C GLU A 344 -14.10 -15.28 -21.24
N GLY A 345 -12.87 -15.04 -20.78
CA GLY A 345 -12.48 -15.28 -19.39
C GLY A 345 -13.29 -14.43 -18.40
N LEU A 346 -13.55 -13.17 -18.74
CA LEU A 346 -14.41 -12.31 -17.94
C LEU A 346 -15.86 -12.85 -17.87
N LEU A 347 -16.43 -13.31 -18.99
CA LEU A 347 -17.76 -13.90 -19.02
C LEU A 347 -17.84 -15.19 -18.19
N TRP A 348 -16.85 -16.08 -18.31
CA TRP A 348 -16.77 -17.27 -17.46
C TRP A 348 -16.68 -16.93 -15.98
N GLY A 349 -15.78 -16.02 -15.62
CA GLY A 349 -15.59 -15.60 -14.24
C GLY A 349 -16.87 -14.98 -13.65
N LEU A 350 -17.51 -14.05 -14.36
CA LEU A 350 -18.76 -13.42 -13.93
C LEU A 350 -19.93 -14.41 -13.89
N GLY A 351 -20.05 -15.31 -14.87
CA GLY A 351 -21.07 -16.35 -14.92
C GLY A 351 -20.97 -17.31 -13.75
N ILE A 352 -19.76 -17.77 -13.43
CA ILE A 352 -19.51 -18.60 -12.25
C ILE A 352 -19.83 -17.85 -10.96
N LEU A 353 -19.44 -16.58 -10.82
CA LEU A 353 -19.77 -15.78 -9.65
C LEU A 353 -21.29 -15.57 -9.47
N LEU A 354 -22.02 -15.38 -10.57
CA LEU A 354 -23.47 -15.22 -10.57
C LEU A 354 -24.19 -16.48 -10.06
N VAL A 355 -23.61 -17.66 -10.27
CA VAL A 355 -24.16 -18.92 -9.76
C VAL A 355 -23.65 -19.20 -8.34
N ALA A 356 -22.37 -19.00 -8.08
CA ALA A 356 -21.71 -19.41 -6.84
C ALA A 356 -22.08 -18.56 -5.61
N LEU A 357 -22.49 -17.29 -5.78
CA LEU A 357 -22.64 -16.35 -4.66
C LEU A 357 -24.09 -16.03 -4.26
N PRO A 358 -25.00 -15.59 -5.16
CA PRO A 358 -26.27 -14.99 -4.76
C PRO A 358 -27.17 -15.93 -3.96
N LEU A 359 -27.38 -17.16 -4.45
CA LEU A 359 -28.25 -18.13 -3.78
C LEU A 359 -27.68 -18.61 -2.45
N PRO A 360 -26.41 -19.08 -2.34
CA PRO A 360 -25.80 -19.44 -1.06
C PRO A 360 -25.85 -18.31 -0.03
N LEU A 361 -25.53 -17.08 -0.44
CA LEU A 361 -25.60 -15.91 0.46
C LEU A 361 -27.03 -15.60 0.89
N TYR A 362 -28.00 -15.72 -0.02
CA TYR A 362 -29.42 -15.55 0.31
C TYR A 362 -29.89 -16.58 1.34
N LEU A 363 -29.54 -17.87 1.14
CA LEU A 363 -29.90 -18.94 2.07
C LEU A 363 -29.33 -18.69 3.47
N VAL A 364 -28.06 -18.33 3.58
CA VAL A 364 -27.42 -18.00 4.87
C VAL A 364 -28.05 -16.75 5.50
N ARG A 365 -28.31 -15.69 4.72
CA ARG A 365 -28.97 -14.46 5.23
C ARG A 365 -30.38 -14.75 5.73
N ARG A 366 -31.13 -15.58 5.01
CA ARG A 366 -32.49 -15.98 5.38
C ARG A 366 -32.49 -16.74 6.70
N GLU A 367 -31.56 -17.67 6.89
CA GLU A 367 -31.44 -18.40 8.15
C GLU A 367 -30.98 -17.53 9.31
N LEU A 368 -30.06 -16.59 9.08
CA LEU A 368 -29.68 -15.61 10.10
C LEU A 368 -30.88 -14.79 10.56
N LYS A 369 -31.72 -14.29 9.63
CA LYS A 369 -32.93 -13.53 9.95
C LYS A 369 -33.98 -14.34 10.70
N ARG A 370 -34.02 -15.66 10.49
CA ARG A 370 -34.94 -16.59 11.17
C ARG A 370 -34.42 -17.05 12.53
N GLY A 371 -33.23 -16.64 12.94
CA GLY A 371 -32.56 -17.15 14.14
C GLY A 371 -32.06 -18.59 13.98
N GLY A 372 -32.06 -19.12 12.75
CA GLY A 372 -31.60 -20.47 12.43
C GLY A 372 -30.09 -20.64 12.54
N ILE A 373 -29.31 -19.56 12.51
CA ILE A 373 -27.88 -19.51 12.83
C ILE A 373 -27.59 -18.32 13.73
N GLY A 374 -26.63 -18.44 14.66
CA GLY A 374 -26.40 -17.41 15.69
C GLY A 374 -25.69 -16.16 15.17
N ASP A 375 -24.82 -16.29 14.17
CA ASP A 375 -24.08 -15.16 13.60
C ASP A 375 -23.67 -15.41 12.14
N TRP A 376 -23.37 -14.33 11.41
CA TRP A 376 -22.96 -14.38 10.00
C TRP A 376 -21.71 -15.22 9.74
N PHE A 377 -20.75 -15.23 10.67
CA PHE A 377 -19.50 -15.99 10.52
C PHE A 377 -19.59 -17.40 11.11
N MET A 378 -20.76 -17.81 11.58
CA MET A 378 -21.04 -19.11 12.18
C MET A 378 -19.91 -19.53 13.13
N ARG A 379 -19.71 -18.73 14.19
CA ARG A 379 -18.68 -18.99 15.21
C ARG A 379 -18.92 -20.33 15.89
N ASN A 380 -20.18 -20.71 16.05
CA ASN A 380 -20.56 -21.99 16.62
C ASN A 380 -20.46 -23.11 15.58
N ARG A 381 -19.77 -24.20 15.96
CA ARG A 381 -19.62 -25.37 15.09
C ARG A 381 -20.97 -25.99 14.71
N CYS A 382 -21.93 -26.02 15.64
CA CYS A 382 -23.26 -26.58 15.40
C CYS A 382 -24.02 -25.82 14.31
N ASP A 383 -23.82 -24.51 14.18
CA ASP A 383 -24.46 -23.71 13.12
C ASP A 383 -23.94 -24.11 11.73
N ARG A 384 -22.65 -24.46 11.62
CA ARG A 384 -22.05 -24.90 10.34
C ARG A 384 -22.54 -26.26 9.86
N LEU A 385 -23.01 -27.09 10.80
CA LEU A 385 -23.50 -28.44 10.52
C LEU A 385 -25.02 -28.48 10.26
N LYS A 386 -25.70 -27.34 10.32
CA LYS A 386 -27.11 -27.26 9.98
C LYS A 386 -27.32 -27.53 8.48
N PRO A 387 -28.46 -28.10 8.07
CA PRO A 387 -28.70 -28.48 6.67
C PRO A 387 -28.52 -27.33 5.70
N ILE A 388 -29.00 -26.12 6.02
CA ILE A 388 -29.00 -24.99 5.08
C ILE A 388 -27.58 -24.45 4.82
N PRO A 389 -26.73 -24.21 5.84
CA PRO A 389 -25.32 -23.87 5.61
C PRO A 389 -24.56 -24.94 4.80
N ILE A 390 -24.81 -26.23 5.04
CA ILE A 390 -24.20 -27.31 4.25
C ILE A 390 -24.66 -27.23 2.80
N LEU A 391 -25.96 -27.13 2.56
CA LEU A 391 -26.53 -27.01 1.21
C LEU A 391 -26.02 -25.76 0.49
N ALA A 392 -25.89 -24.64 1.18
CA ALA A 392 -25.35 -23.40 0.63
C ALA A 392 -23.88 -23.59 0.17
N VAL A 393 -23.04 -24.23 0.99
CA VAL A 393 -21.64 -24.52 0.62
C VAL A 393 -21.56 -25.51 -0.53
N LEU A 394 -22.33 -26.62 -0.49
CA LEU A 394 -22.35 -27.61 -1.57
C LEU A 394 -22.82 -26.99 -2.89
N PHE A 395 -23.86 -26.16 -2.85
CA PHE A 395 -24.33 -25.42 -4.03
C PHE A 395 -23.24 -24.51 -4.59
N ALA A 396 -22.56 -23.74 -3.72
CA ALA A 396 -21.54 -22.77 -4.09
C ALA A 396 -20.33 -23.38 -4.80
N VAL A 397 -20.06 -24.69 -4.63
CA VAL A 397 -18.90 -25.37 -5.23
C VAL A 397 -19.27 -26.40 -6.29
N LEU A 398 -20.34 -27.18 -6.08
CA LEU A 398 -20.68 -28.29 -6.99
C LEU A 398 -21.44 -27.81 -8.24
N VAL A 399 -22.32 -26.81 -8.12
CA VAL A 399 -23.07 -26.32 -9.29
C VAL A 399 -22.14 -25.58 -10.26
N PRO A 400 -21.27 -24.65 -9.82
CA PRO A 400 -20.25 -24.08 -10.69
C PRO A 400 -19.33 -25.11 -11.34
N LEU A 401 -18.88 -26.11 -10.58
CA LEU A 401 -18.03 -27.17 -11.10
C LEU A 401 -18.75 -28.00 -12.18
N GLY A 402 -20.01 -28.37 -11.94
CA GLY A 402 -20.83 -29.08 -12.92
C GLY A 402 -21.06 -28.27 -14.20
N LEU A 403 -21.29 -26.96 -14.09
CA LEU A 403 -21.39 -26.06 -15.25
C LEU A 403 -20.08 -26.01 -16.05
N LEU A 404 -18.94 -25.91 -15.37
CA LEU A 404 -17.63 -25.90 -16.05
C LEU A 404 -17.35 -27.22 -16.78
N VAL A 405 -17.75 -28.35 -16.21
CA VAL A 405 -17.60 -29.65 -16.89
C VAL A 405 -18.58 -29.80 -18.05
N ALA A 406 -19.83 -29.40 -17.87
CA ALA A 406 -20.88 -29.58 -18.90
C ALA A 406 -20.71 -28.68 -20.12
N LEU A 407 -20.03 -27.53 -19.96
CA LEU A 407 -19.90 -26.50 -20.99
C LEU A 407 -18.44 -26.31 -21.45
N ASP A 408 -17.54 -27.27 -21.15
CA ASP A 408 -16.11 -27.20 -21.47
C ASP A 408 -15.45 -25.86 -21.07
N GLY A 409 -15.63 -25.51 -19.79
CA GLY A 409 -15.11 -24.28 -19.22
C GLY A 409 -13.58 -24.22 -19.13
N PRO A 410 -13.01 -23.02 -18.86
CA PRO A 410 -11.56 -22.83 -18.85
C PRO A 410 -10.86 -23.74 -17.83
N ARG A 411 -9.81 -24.44 -18.28
CA ARG A 411 -9.16 -25.52 -17.51
C ARG A 411 -8.69 -25.06 -16.13
N LEU A 412 -8.12 -23.87 -16.01
CA LEU A 412 -7.58 -23.40 -14.73
C LEU A 412 -8.69 -23.03 -13.76
N LEU A 413 -9.79 -22.46 -14.26
CA LEU A 413 -10.98 -22.19 -13.46
C LEU A 413 -11.64 -23.51 -13.00
N LEU A 414 -11.70 -24.52 -13.86
CA LEU A 414 -12.18 -25.86 -13.51
C LEU A 414 -11.35 -26.50 -12.39
N ILE A 415 -10.02 -26.51 -12.51
CA ILE A 415 -9.11 -27.03 -11.47
C ILE A 415 -9.30 -26.26 -10.15
N THR A 416 -9.46 -24.93 -10.23
CA THR A 416 -9.69 -24.08 -9.05
C THR A 416 -11.03 -24.38 -8.37
N MET A 417 -12.11 -24.61 -9.13
CA MET A 417 -13.41 -24.97 -8.55
C MET A 417 -13.42 -26.39 -8.01
N ALA A 418 -12.76 -27.34 -8.67
CA ALA A 418 -12.61 -28.70 -8.19
C ALA A 418 -11.84 -28.75 -6.87
N GLY A 419 -10.73 -28.00 -6.76
CA GLY A 419 -9.97 -27.87 -5.52
C GLY A 419 -10.76 -27.17 -4.41
N ALA A 420 -11.55 -26.14 -4.73
CA ALA A 420 -12.44 -25.50 -3.76
C ALA A 420 -13.55 -26.45 -3.24
N ALA A 421 -14.08 -27.33 -4.10
CA ALA A 421 -15.02 -28.38 -3.70
C ALA A 421 -14.36 -29.40 -2.76
N ALA A 422 -13.17 -29.90 -3.11
CA ALA A 422 -12.39 -30.78 -2.26
C ALA A 422 -12.05 -30.14 -0.90
N LEU A 423 -11.62 -28.88 -0.89
CA LEU A 423 -11.35 -28.13 0.32
C LEU A 423 -12.59 -28.02 1.21
N SER A 424 -13.75 -27.75 0.60
CA SER A 424 -15.02 -27.62 1.32
C SER A 424 -15.45 -28.95 1.94
N LEU A 425 -15.26 -30.07 1.22
CA LEU A 425 -15.51 -31.41 1.74
C LEU A 425 -14.59 -31.75 2.92
N VAL A 426 -13.28 -31.54 2.78
CA VAL A 426 -12.31 -31.78 3.87
C VAL A 426 -12.65 -30.94 5.10
N ASN A 427 -12.94 -29.65 4.90
CA ASN A 427 -13.34 -28.77 5.99
C ASN A 427 -14.64 -29.23 6.68
N LEU A 428 -15.62 -29.69 5.91
CA LEU A 428 -16.88 -30.22 6.46
C LEU A 428 -16.62 -31.47 7.29
N LEU A 429 -15.86 -32.44 6.76
CA LEU A 429 -15.49 -33.68 7.45
C LEU A 429 -14.78 -33.39 8.78
N ILE A 430 -13.78 -32.50 8.78
CA ILE A 430 -13.10 -32.08 10.01
C ILE A 430 -14.11 -31.42 10.97
N THR A 431 -14.95 -30.51 10.46
CA THR A 431 -15.99 -29.81 11.24
C THR A 431 -17.01 -30.77 11.87
N THR A 432 -17.19 -31.99 11.36
CA THR A 432 -18.04 -33.00 12.03
C THR A 432 -17.47 -33.50 13.36
N ARG A 433 -16.17 -33.31 13.65
CA ARG A 433 -15.52 -33.73 14.90
C ARG A 433 -14.84 -32.58 15.64
N TRP A 434 -14.25 -31.63 14.92
CA TRP A 434 -13.44 -30.55 15.47
C TRP A 434 -13.58 -29.26 14.66
N LYS A 435 -13.60 -28.10 15.32
CA LYS A 435 -13.82 -26.81 14.66
C LYS A 435 -12.57 -26.34 13.93
N ILE A 436 -12.55 -26.33 12.59
CA ILE A 436 -11.44 -25.76 11.78
C ILE A 436 -11.73 -24.31 11.35
N SER A 437 -10.68 -23.52 11.09
CA SER A 437 -10.83 -22.15 10.57
C SER A 437 -11.01 -22.12 9.05
N GLN A 438 -12.27 -22.03 8.60
CA GLN A 438 -12.61 -21.93 7.17
C GLN A 438 -12.08 -20.64 6.52
N HIS A 439 -11.95 -19.55 7.27
CA HIS A 439 -11.37 -18.30 6.74
C HIS A 439 -9.90 -18.51 6.35
N VAL A 440 -9.12 -19.13 7.25
CA VAL A 440 -7.71 -19.37 7.01
C VAL A 440 -7.53 -20.44 5.92
N SER A 441 -8.33 -21.50 5.92
CA SER A 441 -8.22 -22.53 4.87
C SER A 441 -8.50 -22.00 3.46
N VAL A 442 -9.53 -21.16 3.30
CA VAL A 442 -9.89 -20.62 1.98
C VAL A 442 -8.86 -19.62 1.49
N ILE A 443 -8.38 -18.70 2.34
CA ILE A 443 -7.33 -17.76 1.92
C ILE A 443 -6.01 -18.50 1.63
N SER A 444 -5.66 -19.52 2.41
CA SER A 444 -4.49 -20.36 2.14
C SER A 444 -4.60 -21.11 0.82
N TYR A 445 -5.76 -21.67 0.51
CA TYR A 445 -6.01 -22.31 -0.77
C TYR A 445 -5.92 -21.30 -1.93
N ALA A 446 -6.64 -20.18 -1.84
CA ALA A 446 -6.64 -19.11 -2.83
C ALA A 446 -5.23 -18.61 -3.15
N LEU A 447 -4.44 -18.28 -2.13
CA LEU A 447 -3.09 -17.79 -2.32
C LEU A 447 -2.14 -18.90 -2.80
N GLY A 448 -2.28 -20.12 -2.31
CA GLY A 448 -1.51 -21.27 -2.80
C GLY A 448 -1.72 -21.48 -4.30
N ILE A 449 -2.98 -21.42 -4.76
CA ILE A 449 -3.33 -21.48 -6.17
C ILE A 449 -2.71 -20.32 -6.95
N VAL A 450 -2.91 -19.08 -6.50
CA VAL A 450 -2.41 -17.89 -7.20
C VAL A 450 -0.89 -17.90 -7.32
N VAL A 451 -0.16 -18.21 -6.24
CA VAL A 451 1.30 -18.29 -6.24
C VAL A 451 1.80 -19.46 -7.10
N GLY A 452 1.12 -20.61 -7.05
CA GLY A 452 1.48 -21.76 -7.88
C GLY A 452 1.29 -21.51 -9.38
N MET A 453 0.23 -20.79 -9.76
CA MET A 453 -0.09 -20.51 -11.17
C MET A 453 0.72 -19.35 -11.76
N LEU A 454 0.86 -18.25 -11.02
CA LEU A 454 1.49 -17.01 -11.52
C LEU A 454 2.97 -16.90 -11.15
N GLY A 455 3.48 -17.80 -10.32
CA GLY A 455 4.88 -17.90 -9.96
C GLY A 455 5.23 -17.30 -8.60
N TRP A 456 6.46 -17.60 -8.19
CA TRP A 456 6.98 -17.28 -6.86
C TRP A 456 7.07 -15.78 -6.56
N GLY A 457 6.99 -14.92 -7.58
CA GLY A 457 6.93 -13.46 -7.40
C GLY A 457 5.79 -13.02 -6.48
N LEU A 458 4.68 -13.79 -6.44
CA LEU A 458 3.55 -13.52 -5.56
C LEU A 458 3.65 -14.16 -4.17
N ALA A 459 4.71 -14.92 -3.88
CA ALA A 459 4.89 -15.58 -2.59
C ALA A 459 4.76 -14.65 -1.37
N PRO A 460 5.16 -13.36 -1.42
CA PRO A 460 4.93 -12.44 -0.31
C PRO A 460 3.45 -12.28 0.09
N LEU A 461 2.50 -12.48 -0.82
CA LEU A 461 1.07 -12.46 -0.48
C LEU A 461 0.69 -13.54 0.56
N LEU A 462 1.48 -14.60 0.70
CA LEU A 462 1.26 -15.64 1.71
C LEU A 462 1.30 -15.09 3.14
N ILE A 463 1.86 -13.89 3.37
CA ILE A 463 1.78 -13.19 4.67
C ILE A 463 0.33 -12.89 5.10
N LEU A 464 -0.61 -12.83 4.17
CA LEU A 464 -2.02 -12.66 4.48
C LEU A 464 -2.59 -13.87 5.27
N ILE A 465 -2.00 -15.06 5.15
CA ILE A 465 -2.41 -16.26 5.89
C ILE A 465 -2.24 -16.06 7.41
N PRO A 466 -1.03 -15.77 7.94
CA PRO A 466 -0.86 -15.50 9.36
C PRO A 466 -1.59 -14.23 9.81
N ILE A 467 -1.80 -13.23 8.95
CA ILE A 467 -2.59 -12.03 9.27
C ILE A 467 -4.08 -12.37 9.50
N VAL A 468 -4.68 -13.18 8.61
CA VAL A 468 -6.05 -13.66 8.81
C VAL A 468 -6.10 -14.57 10.04
N ALA A 469 -5.14 -15.47 10.22
CA ALA A 469 -5.07 -16.32 11.42
C ALA A 469 -5.04 -15.48 12.71
N TRP A 470 -4.18 -14.46 12.76
CA TRP A 470 -4.12 -13.51 13.87
C TRP A 470 -5.47 -12.84 14.11
N SER A 471 -6.13 -12.33 13.06
CA SER A 471 -7.43 -11.66 13.20
C SER A 471 -8.49 -12.59 13.81
N ARG A 472 -8.49 -13.88 13.43
CA ARG A 472 -9.47 -14.86 13.93
C ARG A 472 -9.20 -15.28 15.36
N VAL A 473 -7.93 -15.32 15.78
CA VAL A 473 -7.55 -15.57 17.17
C VAL A 473 -7.83 -14.35 18.04
N LYS A 474 -7.51 -13.14 17.56
CA LYS A 474 -7.71 -11.88 18.28
C LYS A 474 -9.18 -11.58 18.57
N LEU A 475 -10.09 -11.99 17.68
CA LEU A 475 -11.54 -11.86 17.84
C LEU A 475 -12.19 -13.02 18.62
N ASP A 476 -11.39 -13.87 19.26
CA ASP A 476 -11.81 -15.09 19.97
C ASP A 476 -12.70 -16.02 19.12
N ALA A 477 -12.57 -15.93 17.79
CA ALA A 477 -13.37 -16.73 16.88
C ALA A 477 -12.79 -18.14 16.70
N HIS A 478 -11.46 -18.29 16.84
CA HIS A 478 -10.73 -19.55 16.67
C HIS A 478 -9.49 -19.62 17.58
N THR A 479 -9.03 -20.84 17.88
CA THR A 479 -7.74 -21.04 18.54
C THR A 479 -6.59 -21.08 17.52
N ARG A 480 -5.35 -20.91 17.99
CA ARG A 480 -4.14 -21.00 17.14
C ARG A 480 -4.04 -22.33 16.39
N SER A 481 -4.36 -23.45 17.04
CA SER A 481 -4.34 -24.77 16.39
C SER A 481 -5.37 -24.88 15.27
N GLN A 482 -6.58 -24.33 15.46
CA GLN A 482 -7.63 -24.33 14.44
C GLN A 482 -7.25 -23.49 13.21
N THR A 483 -6.55 -22.38 13.42
CA THR A 483 -6.05 -21.55 12.31
C THR A 483 -4.88 -22.19 11.60
N ILE A 484 -3.92 -22.78 12.32
CA ILE A 484 -2.77 -23.49 11.73
C ILE A 484 -3.26 -24.67 10.88
N ALA A 485 -4.16 -25.50 11.44
CA ALA A 485 -4.74 -26.62 10.70
C ALA A 485 -5.49 -26.15 9.44
N GLY A 486 -6.26 -25.06 9.54
CA GLY A 486 -6.90 -24.43 8.38
C GLY A 486 -5.90 -24.06 7.29
N GLY A 487 -4.79 -23.42 7.67
CA GLY A 487 -3.76 -23.00 6.73
C GLY A 487 -3.06 -24.16 6.03
N ILE A 488 -2.69 -25.20 6.79
CA ILE A 488 -2.08 -26.43 6.25
C ILE A 488 -3.03 -27.09 5.26
N VAL A 489 -4.29 -27.34 5.65
CA VAL A 489 -5.29 -27.96 4.78
C VAL A 489 -5.47 -27.17 3.49
N GLY A 490 -5.58 -25.84 3.57
CA GLY A 490 -5.72 -24.98 2.39
C GLY A 490 -4.53 -25.08 1.42
N LEU A 491 -3.30 -24.97 1.94
CA LEU A 491 -2.09 -25.06 1.12
C LEU A 491 -1.88 -26.46 0.53
N THR A 492 -2.16 -27.52 1.31
CA THR A 492 -2.05 -28.90 0.82
C THR A 492 -3.02 -29.17 -0.32
N VAL A 493 -4.29 -28.75 -0.18
CA VAL A 493 -5.28 -28.91 -1.26
C VAL A 493 -4.86 -28.10 -2.49
N ALA A 494 -4.36 -26.86 -2.32
CA ALA A 494 -3.85 -26.08 -3.44
C ALA A 494 -2.71 -26.80 -4.16
N ALA A 495 -1.70 -27.30 -3.42
CA ALA A 495 -0.57 -28.02 -3.98
C ALA A 495 -1.00 -29.28 -4.76
N LEU A 496 -1.92 -30.08 -4.22
CA LEU A 496 -2.43 -31.28 -4.88
C LEU A 496 -3.13 -30.97 -6.20
N PHE A 497 -3.95 -29.92 -6.24
CA PHE A 497 -4.66 -29.53 -7.46
C PHE A 497 -3.77 -28.82 -8.47
N LEU A 498 -2.69 -28.18 -8.02
CA LEU A 498 -1.65 -27.66 -8.92
C LEU A 498 -0.86 -28.79 -9.61
N LEU A 499 -0.86 -30.03 -9.10
CA LEU A 499 -0.27 -31.17 -9.82
C LEU A 499 -1.14 -31.66 -11.00
N LEU A 500 -2.38 -31.18 -11.11
CA LEU A 500 -3.29 -31.49 -12.22
C LEU A 500 -3.17 -30.50 -13.38
N PHE A 501 -2.36 -29.45 -13.20
CA PHE A 501 -1.85 -28.62 -14.29
C PHE A 501 -0.91 -29.44 -15.16
#